data_AF-A0A2S7TEN2-F1
#
_entry.id   AF-A0A2S7TEN2-F1
#
_cell.length_a   1.000
_cell.length_b   1.000
_cell.length_c   1.000
_cell.angle_alpha   90.00
_cell.angle_beta   90.00
_cell.angle_gamma   90.00
#
_symmetry.space_group_name_H-M   'P 1'
#
loop_
_entity.id
_entity.type
_entity.pdbx_description
1 polymer ?
#
loop_
_entity_poly.entity_id
_entity_poly.type
_entity_poly.pdbx_seq_one_letter_code
_entity_poly.pdbx_strand_id
1 'polypeptide(L)' 'MYNKFNDFSISLFIWQTLIILSIGLWIYCLIDIFKNKFAQNDKIIWTLVVILIPFIGSLLYLYIGKNKKLKLN' A
#
# COMPACT_ATOMS: atom_id res chain seq x y z
N MET A 1 16.89 -17.35 32.84
CA MET A 1 16.81 -15.89 32.73
C MET A 1 16.39 -15.56 31.31
N TYR A 2 15.19 -14.99 31.12
CA TYR A 2 14.80 -14.46 29.82
C TYR A 2 15.63 -13.18 29.60
N ASN A 3 16.49 -13.18 28.59
CA ASN A 3 17.38 -12.05 28.32
C ASN A 3 16.54 -10.92 27.73
N LYS A 4 16.06 -10.03 28.62
CA LYS A 4 15.22 -8.86 28.29
C LYS A 4 15.79 -7.98 27.14
N PHE A 5 17.11 -8.05 26.92
CA PHE A 5 17.81 -7.44 25.80
C PHE A 5 17.49 -8.07 24.43
N ASN A 6 17.27 -9.39 24.35
CA ASN A 6 16.92 -10.07 23.11
C ASN A 6 15.48 -9.75 22.69
N ASP A 7 14.56 -9.59 23.65
CA ASP A 7 13.15 -9.28 23.35
C ASP A 7 12.99 -7.90 22.73
N PHE A 8 13.74 -6.92 23.26
CA PHE A 8 13.77 -5.57 22.71
C PHE A 8 14.29 -5.56 21.27
N SER A 9 15.39 -6.26 21.02
CA SER A 9 16.01 -6.35 19.70
C SER A 9 15.06 -7.01 18.68
N ILE A 10 14.42 -8.12 19.04
CA ILE A 10 13.46 -8.83 18.19
C ILE A 10 12.25 -7.96 17.85
N SER A 11 11.72 -7.23 18.84
CA SER A 11 10.58 -6.33 18.63
C SER A 11 10.90 -5.22 17.62
N LEU A 12 12.11 -4.67 17.67
CA LEU A 12 12.56 -3.64 16.73
C LEU A 12 12.64 -4.17 15.30
N PHE A 13 13.24 -5.35 15.08
CA PHE A 13 13.35 -5.95 13.75
C PHE A 13 11.98 -6.23 13.13
N ILE A 14 11.02 -6.75 13.92
CA ILE A 14 9.65 -7.04 13.45
C ILE A 14 8.95 -5.77 12.97
N TRP A 15 9.03 -4.68 13.75
CA TRP A 15 8.43 -3.41 13.38
C TRP A 15 9.05 -2.81 12.12
N GLN A 16 10.37 -2.91 11.98
CA GLN A 16 11.08 -2.40 10.79
C GLN A 16 10.68 -3.17 9.51
N THR A 17 10.58 -4.49 9.59
CA THR A 17 10.11 -5.31 8.46
C THR A 17 8.67 -4.98 8.07
N LEU A 18 7.78 -4.76 9.04
CA LEU A 18 6.38 -4.37 8.76
C LEU A 18 6.28 -3.02 8.04
N ILE A 19 7.10 -2.04 8.46
CA ILE A 19 7.14 -0.72 7.82
C ILE A 19 7.65 -0.84 6.38
N ILE A 20 8.72 -1.60 6.15
CA ILE A 20 9.27 -1.80 4.81
C ILE A 20 8.24 -2.42 3.87
N LEU A 21 7.49 -3.42 4.36
CA LEU A 21 6.47 -4.11 3.58
C LEU A 21 5.30 -3.19 3.24
N SER A 22 4.89 -2.36 4.20
CA SER A 22 3.81 -1.38 4.04
C SER A 22 4.16 -0.32 2.99
N ILE A 23 5.40 0.18 3.02
CA ILE A 23 5.91 1.12 2.02
C ILE A 23 5.99 0.44 0.63
N GLY A 24 6.44 -0.82 0.59
CA GLY A 24 6.46 -1.60 -0.65
C GLY A 24 5.08 -1.75 -1.28
N LEU A 25 4.05 -2.06 -0.48
CA LEU A 25 2.65 -2.13 -0.92
C LEU A 25 2.13 -0.77 -1.41
N TRP A 26 2.50 0.30 -0.73
CA TRP A 26 2.12 1.65 -1.13
C TRP A 26 2.69 2.03 -2.51
N ILE A 27 3.99 1.80 -2.71
CA ILE A 27 4.66 2.04 -4.00
C ILE A 27 4.06 1.14 -5.09
N TYR A 28 3.80 -0.13 -4.78
CA TYR A 28 3.15 -1.05 -5.71
C TYR A 28 1.78 -0.51 -6.17
N CYS A 29 0.95 0.01 -5.26
CA CYS A 29 -0.34 0.59 -5.61
C CYS A 29 -0.19 1.83 -6.51
N LEU A 30 0.77 2.71 -6.22
CA LEU A 30 1.04 3.87 -7.08
C LEU A 30 1.45 3.44 -8.50
N ILE A 31 2.38 2.48 -8.62
CA ILE A 31 2.82 1.94 -9.91
C ILE A 31 1.63 1.32 -10.65
N ASP A 32 0.79 0.54 -9.96
CA ASP A 32 -0.38 -0.10 -10.55
C ASP A 32 -1.41 0.95 -11.01
N ILE A 33 -1.58 2.07 -10.29
CA ILE A 33 -2.42 3.20 -10.70
C ILE A 33 -1.88 3.85 -11.98
N PHE A 34 -0.57 4.11 -12.04
CA PHE A 34 0.03 4.76 -13.21
C PHE A 34 0.02 3.87 -14.44
N LYS A 35 0.30 2.57 -14.26
CA LYS A 35 0.43 1.58 -15.32
C LYS A 35 -0.90 1.14 -15.91
N ASN A 36 -1.98 1.08 -15.13
CA ASN A 36 -3.30 0.74 -15.65
C ASN A 36 -4.03 1.97 -16.19
N LYS A 37 -4.82 1.76 -17.25
CA LYS A 37 -5.73 2.78 -17.79
C LYS A 37 -7.04 2.73 -17.00
N PHE A 38 -7.22 3.70 -16.12
CA PHE A 38 -8.50 3.99 -15.48
C PHE A 38 -9.26 5.05 -16.28
N ALA A 39 -10.57 5.16 -16.06
CA ALA A 39 -11.29 6.37 -16.45
C ALA A 39 -10.56 7.59 -15.86
N GLN A 40 -10.46 8.68 -16.63
CA GLN A 40 -9.61 9.83 -16.31
C GLN A 40 -9.86 10.38 -14.89
N ASN A 41 -11.12 10.41 -14.45
CA ASN A 41 -11.50 10.84 -13.10
C ASN A 41 -11.09 9.81 -12.04
N ASP A 42 -11.34 8.52 -12.26
CA ASP A 42 -11.00 7.46 -11.30
C ASP A 42 -9.49 7.36 -11.07
N LYS A 43 -8.66 7.59 -12.11
CA LYS A 43 -7.20 7.61 -11.96
C LYS A 43 -6.75 8.67 -10.94
N ILE A 44 -7.29 9.88 -11.06
CA ILE A 44 -6.93 11.02 -10.21
C ILE A 44 -7.42 10.78 -8.79
N ILE A 45 -8.66 10.30 -8.62
CA ILE A 45 -9.23 9.99 -7.30
C ILE A 45 -8.39 8.94 -6.57
N TRP A 46 -8.06 7.83 -7.23
CA TRP A 46 -7.25 6.77 -6.62
C TRP A 46 -5.83 7.22 -6.32
N THR A 47 -5.21 8.01 -7.22
CA THR A 47 -3.89 8.61 -6.97
C THR A 47 -3.92 9.50 -5.72
N LEU A 48 -4.94 10.36 -5.60
CA LEU A 48 -5.07 11.29 -4.48
C LEU A 48 -5.32 10.56 -3.16
N VAL A 49 -6.18 9.55 -3.16
CA VAL A 49 -6.48 8.72 -1.97
C VAL A 49 -5.24 7.96 -1.51
N VAL A 50 -4.50 7.34 -2.43
CA VAL A 50 -3.26 6.61 -2.11
C VAL A 50 -2.16 7.56 -1.65
N ILE A 51 -2.06 8.78 -2.19
CA ILE A 51 -1.07 9.78 -1.76
C ILE A 51 -1.40 10.37 -0.39
N LEU A 52 -2.65 10.78 -0.16
CA LEU A 52 -3.06 11.41 1.10
C LEU A 52 -3.08 10.42 2.26
N ILE A 53 -3.43 9.16 1.98
CA ILE A 53 -3.56 8.14 3.01
C ILE A 53 -2.85 6.86 2.53
N PRO A 54 -1.52 6.77 2.67
CA PRO A 54 -0.73 5.69 2.05
C PRO A 54 -1.17 4.29 2.48
N PHE A 55 -1.43 4.09 3.77
CA PHE A 55 -1.79 2.78 4.31
C PHE A 55 -3.25 2.39 3.99
N ILE A 56 -4.20 3.24 4.37
CA ILE A 56 -5.63 2.96 4.17
C ILE A 56 -6.04 3.10 2.70
N GLY A 57 -5.45 4.08 1.99
CA GLY A 57 -5.72 4.33 0.58
C GLY A 57 -5.21 3.22 -0.33
N SER A 58 -4.04 2.62 -0.04
CA SER A 58 -3.57 1.43 -0.77
C SER A 58 -4.47 0.22 -0.53
N LEU A 59 -4.96 0.03 0.71
CA LEU A 59 -5.96 -1.00 1.01
C LEU A 59 -7.26 -0.78 0.23
N LEU A 60 -7.84 0.43 0.30
CA LEU A 60 -9.05 0.81 -0.44
C LEU A 60 -8.88 0.61 -1.95
N TYR A 61 -7.71 0.95 -2.49
CA TYR A 61 -7.38 0.77 -3.90
C TYR A 61 -7.40 -0.71 -4.29
N LEU A 62 -6.80 -1.58 -3.48
CA LEU A 62 -6.77 -3.01 -3.76
C LEU A 62 -8.16 -3.66 -3.71
N TYR A 63 -9.01 -3.26 -2.76
CA TYR A 63 -10.36 -3.81 -2.62
C TYR A 63 -11.36 -3.24 -3.65
N ILE A 64 -11.39 -1.92 -3.82
CA ILE A 64 -12.43 -1.23 -4.61
C ILE A 64 -11.87 -0.74 -5.94
N GLY A 65 -10.71 -0.10 -5.93
CA GLY A 65 -10.11 0.53 -7.12
C GLY A 65 -9.74 -0.47 -8.20
N LYS A 66 -9.24 -1.64 -7.81
CA LYS A 66 -8.84 -2.70 -8.74
C LYS A 66 -10.02 -3.23 -9.59
N ASN A 67 -11.24 -3.20 -9.06
CA ASN A 67 -12.46 -3.64 -9.75
C ASN A 67 -13.01 -2.60 -10.75
N LYS A 68 -12.63 -1.33 -10.60
CA LYS A 68 -12.99 -0.24 -11.53
C LYS A 68 -12.05 -0.13 -12.73
N LYS A 69 -11.06 -1.02 -12.85
CA LYS A 69 -10.22 -1.11 -14.04
C LYS A 69 -11.11 -1.38 -15.24
N LEU A 70 -10.96 -0.56 -16.28
CA LEU A 70 -11.69 -0.75 -17.54
C LEU A 70 -11.34 -2.13 -18.08
N LYS A 71 -12.32 -3.04 -18.11
CA LYS A 71 -12.20 -4.28 -18.89
C LYS A 71 -12.14 -3.85 -20.35
N LEU A 72 -10.97 -3.98 -20.96
CA LEU A 72 -10.85 -4.00 -22.41
C LEU A 72 -11.62 -5.25 -22.86
N ASN A 73 -12.82 -5.05 -23.42
CA ASN A 73 -13.60 -6.09 -24.08
C ASN A 73 -13.05 -6.32 -25.48
#